data_AF-A0A6L8LM34-F1
#
_entry.id   AF-A0A6L8LM34-F1
#
_cell.length_a   1.000
_cell.length_b   1.000
_cell.length_c   1.000
_cell.angle_alpha   90.00
_cell.angle_beta   90.00
_cell.angle_gamma   90.00
#
_symmetry.space_group_name_H-M   'P 1'
#
loop_
_entity.id
_entity.type
_entity.pdbx_description
1 polymer ?
#
loop_
_entity_poly.entity_id
_entity_poly.type
_entity_poly.pdbx_seq_one_letter_code
_entity_poly.pdbx_strand_id
1 'polypeptide(L)'
;MDEFLRLEASLGLSVIKPHGVEIELNRANTPEQVRGDMSGIYTLETALIPDEVSRREAIRTLMTGNAQSDKHKDDADHLFETSKYGGGYFVTHDRRIHKRKAELASLAPGVQVVTLEEMVEVCRQYAKQRHQ
;
A
#
# COMPACT_ATOMS: atom_id res chain seq x y z
N MET A 1 -3.98 -10.35 11.98
CA MET A 1 -3.64 -10.89 10.65
C MET A 1 -4.68 -11.91 10.22
N ASP A 2 -4.97 -12.93 11.03
CA ASP A 2 -5.93 -14.00 10.73
C ASP A 2 -7.35 -13.54 10.35
N GLU A 3 -7.87 -12.50 10.98
CA GLU A 3 -9.20 -11.97 10.64
C GLU A 3 -9.24 -11.32 9.25
N PHE A 4 -8.19 -10.56 8.90
CA PHE A 4 -8.09 -9.94 7.57
C PHE A 4 -8.03 -11.00 6.48
N LEU A 5 -7.19 -12.03 6.64
CA LEU A 5 -7.07 -13.14 5.69
C LEU A 5 -8.38 -13.91 5.51
N ARG A 6 -9.15 -14.12 6.60
CA ARG A 6 -10.49 -14.72 6.52
C ARG A 6 -11.47 -13.85 5.74
N LEU A 7 -11.46 -12.54 5.98
CA LEU A 7 -12.34 -11.59 5.29
C LEU A 7 -11.98 -11.47 3.81
N GLU A 8 -10.70 -11.35 3.49
CA GLU A 8 -10.19 -11.32 2.11
C GLU A 8 -10.68 -12.52 1.31
N ALA A 9 -10.47 -13.73 1.83
CA ALA A 9 -10.90 -14.97 1.19
C ALA A 9 -12.43 -15.04 0.98
N SER A 10 -13.21 -14.52 1.93
CA SER A 10 -14.67 -14.53 1.86
C SER A 10 -15.27 -13.48 0.91
N LEU A 11 -14.56 -12.36 0.72
CA LEU A 11 -15.05 -11.20 -0.01
C LEU A 11 -14.61 -11.17 -1.47
N GLY A 12 -13.66 -12.01 -1.87
CA GLY A 12 -13.10 -12.02 -3.22
C GLY A 12 -12.39 -10.70 -3.55
N LEU A 13 -11.73 -10.11 -2.56
CA LEU A 13 -10.99 -8.86 -2.75
C LEU A 13 -9.77 -9.10 -3.65
N SER A 14 -9.52 -8.20 -4.58
CA SER A 14 -8.28 -8.21 -5.36
C SER A 14 -7.21 -7.41 -4.61
N VAL A 15 -6.17 -8.09 -4.14
CA VAL A 15 -4.99 -7.44 -3.57
C VAL A 15 -4.03 -7.07 -4.69
N ILE A 16 -3.78 -5.77 -4.85
CA ILE A 16 -2.76 -5.25 -5.75
C ILE A 16 -1.45 -5.19 -4.95
N LYS A 17 -0.41 -5.84 -5.47
CA LYS A 17 0.93 -5.86 -4.87
C LYS A 17 1.85 -4.97 -5.71
N PRO A 18 2.41 -3.88 -5.14
CA PRO A 18 3.43 -3.06 -5.80
C PRO A 18 4.61 -3.92 -6.30
N HIS A 19 5.26 -3.53 -7.40
CA HIS A 19 6.40 -4.29 -7.95
C HIS A 19 7.58 -4.31 -6.97
N GLY A 20 7.76 -3.24 -6.18
CA GLY A 20 8.73 -3.19 -5.09
C GLY A 20 8.57 -4.34 -4.09
N VAL A 21 7.35 -4.80 -3.83
CA VAL A 21 7.07 -5.92 -2.93
C VAL A 21 7.56 -7.25 -3.50
N GLU A 22 7.52 -7.44 -4.83
CA GLU A 22 8.09 -8.63 -5.48
C GLU A 22 9.60 -8.71 -5.27
N ILE A 23 10.29 -7.57 -5.36
CA ILE A 23 11.74 -7.46 -5.11
C ILE A 23 12.05 -7.75 -3.63
N GLU A 24 11.26 -7.23 -2.71
CA GLU A 24 11.42 -7.48 -1.27
C GLU A 24 11.17 -8.94 -0.88
N LEU A 25 10.15 -9.58 -1.47
CA LEU A 25 9.84 -11.00 -1.23
C LEU A 25 10.94 -11.93 -1.77
N ASN A 26 11.66 -11.51 -2.82
CA ASN A 26 12.80 -12.22 -3.39
C ASN A 26 14.13 -12.00 -2.63
N ARG A 27 14.16 -11.18 -1.56
CA ARG A 27 15.37 -11.02 -0.73
C ARG A 27 15.65 -12.30 0.08
N ALA A 28 16.92 -12.70 0.16
CA ALA A 28 17.35 -13.95 0.80
C ALA A 28 16.90 -14.13 2.27
N ASN A 29 16.65 -13.02 2.98
CA ASN A 29 16.26 -13.01 4.40
C ASN A 29 14.74 -12.95 4.63
N THR A 30 13.91 -12.99 3.58
CA THR A 30 12.46 -12.97 3.75
C THR A 30 11.99 -14.31 4.33
N PRO A 31 11.33 -14.32 5.50
CA PRO A 31 10.89 -15.55 6.17
C PRO A 31 9.97 -16.37 5.28
N GLU A 32 10.16 -17.69 5.29
CA GLU A 32 9.46 -18.64 4.41
C GLU A 32 7.93 -18.56 4.54
N GLN A 33 7.44 -18.22 5.74
CA GLN A 33 6.03 -17.98 6.06
C GLN A 33 5.40 -16.81 5.29
N VAL A 34 6.19 -15.87 4.78
CA VAL A 34 5.75 -14.69 4.01
C VAL A 34 5.86 -14.92 2.50
N ARG A 35 6.58 -15.97 2.06
CA ARG A 35 6.70 -16.35 0.63
C ARG A 35 5.47 -17.08 0.10
N GLY A 36 4.61 -17.57 1.00
CA GLY A 36 3.54 -18.52 0.69
C GLY A 36 2.31 -17.95 -0.03
N ASP A 37 2.16 -16.64 -0.16
CA ASP A 37 1.01 -16.06 -0.83
C ASP A 37 1.41 -15.13 -1.98
N MET A 38 1.74 -15.75 -3.11
CA MET A 38 1.99 -15.09 -4.40
C MET A 38 0.70 -14.78 -5.17
N SER A 39 -0.48 -14.97 -4.57
CA SER A 39 -1.73 -14.59 -5.21
C SER A 39 -1.90 -13.07 -5.16
N GLY A 40 -2.26 -12.43 -6.28
CA GLY A 40 -2.42 -10.98 -6.38
C GLY A 40 -2.11 -10.42 -7.76
N ILE A 41 -2.51 -9.18 -8.00
CA ILE A 41 -2.17 -8.46 -9.23
C ILE A 41 -0.87 -7.70 -8.95
N TYR A 42 0.21 -8.09 -9.61
CA TYR A 42 1.48 -7.37 -9.55
C TYR A 42 1.47 -6.23 -10.55
N THR A 43 1.92 -5.06 -10.12
CA THR A 43 2.03 -3.90 -10.99
C THR A 43 3.24 -4.07 -11.91
N LEU A 44 3.11 -3.75 -13.21
CA LEU A 44 4.23 -3.80 -14.15
C LEU A 44 5.12 -2.57 -13.99
N GLU A 45 6.44 -2.76 -14.00
CA GLU A 45 7.37 -1.64 -14.09
C GLU A 45 7.15 -0.92 -15.44
N THR A 46 6.68 0.33 -15.37
CA THR A 46 6.46 1.17 -16.54
C THR A 46 7.25 2.46 -16.38
N ALA A 47 7.81 2.97 -17.47
CA ALA A 47 8.52 4.24 -17.46
C ALA A 47 7.59 5.35 -16.94
N LEU A 48 8.09 6.16 -16.01
CA LEU A 48 7.34 7.28 -15.45
C LEU A 48 7.44 8.49 -16.37
N ILE A 49 6.31 9.16 -16.62
CA ILE A 49 6.32 10.47 -17.27
C ILE A 49 6.83 11.55 -16.27
N PRO A 50 7.29 12.73 -16.74
CA PRO A 50 7.87 13.76 -15.85
C PRO A 50 7.00 14.17 -14.66
N ASP A 51 5.68 14.25 -14.84
CA ASP A 51 4.73 14.59 -13.78
C ASP A 51 4.62 13.48 -12.72
N GLU A 52 4.72 12.22 -13.15
CA GLU A 52 4.71 11.06 -12.25
C GLU A 52 6.01 10.97 -11.46
N VAL A 53 7.15 11.25 -12.10
CA VAL A 53 8.44 11.37 -11.40
C VAL A 53 8.35 12.46 -10.33
N SER A 54 7.84 13.63 -10.71
CA SER A 54 7.70 14.78 -9.79
C SER A 54 6.78 14.45 -8.61
N ARG A 55 5.68 13.74 -8.86
CA ARG A 55 4.74 13.28 -7.82
C ARG A 55 5.39 12.26 -6.89
N ARG A 56 6.10 11.27 -7.43
CA ARG A 56 6.83 10.27 -6.63
C ARG A 56 7.86 10.94 -5.73
N GLU A 57 8.64 11.89 -6.26
CA GLU A 57 9.62 12.63 -5.45
C GLU A 57 8.97 13.54 -4.39
N ALA A 58 7.79 14.11 -4.67
CA ALA A 58 7.02 14.86 -3.68
C ALA A 58 6.55 13.95 -2.53
N ILE A 59 6.04 12.75 -2.84
CA ILE A 59 5.64 11.76 -1.83
C ILE A 59 6.85 11.32 -1.00
N ARG A 60 7.98 11.00 -1.65
CA ARG A 60 9.25 10.66 -0.98
C ARG A 60 9.71 11.76 -0.04
N THR A 61 9.72 13.00 -0.50
CA THR A 61 10.11 14.17 0.32
C THR A 61 9.19 14.32 1.52
N LEU A 62 7.89 14.22 1.30
CA LEU A 62 6.89 14.35 2.35
C LEU A 62 7.00 13.24 3.42
N MET A 63 7.19 12.00 2.99
CA MET A 63 7.30 10.83 3.89
C MET A 63 8.65 10.77 4.61
N THR A 64 9.74 11.16 3.94
CA THR A 64 11.09 11.22 4.52
C THR A 64 11.18 12.33 5.56
N GLY A 65 10.61 13.51 5.29
CA GLY A 65 10.75 14.69 6.14
C GLY A 65 12.24 14.99 6.43
N ASN A 66 12.60 15.14 7.70
CA ASN A 66 13.99 15.36 8.13
C ASN A 66 14.76 14.06 8.43
N ALA A 67 14.17 12.88 8.21
CA ALA A 67 14.82 11.61 8.54
C ALA A 67 15.77 11.17 7.43
N GLN A 68 16.97 10.71 7.76
CA GLN A 68 17.96 10.23 6.79
C GLN A 68 17.85 8.73 6.44
N SER A 69 16.71 8.09 6.74
CA SER A 69 16.56 6.65 6.53
C SER A 69 16.04 6.35 5.12
N ASP A 70 16.78 5.51 4.37
CA ASP A 70 16.36 5.00 3.06
C ASP A 70 15.11 4.12 3.13
N LYS A 71 14.74 3.59 4.32
CA LYS A 71 13.50 2.81 4.50
C LYS A 71 12.24 3.58 4.13
N HIS A 72 12.29 4.91 4.18
CA HIS A 72 11.14 5.74 3.84
C HIS A 72 10.93 5.91 2.34
N LYS A 73 11.93 5.59 1.51
CA LYS A 73 11.82 5.65 0.06
C LYS A 73 10.98 4.50 -0.47
N ASP A 74 11.20 3.29 0.05
CA ASP A 74 10.46 2.09 -0.35
C ASP A 74 8.95 2.23 -0.01
N ASP A 75 8.61 2.66 1.21
CA ASP A 75 7.21 2.92 1.59
C ASP A 75 6.55 4.03 0.75
N ALA A 76 7.32 5.07 0.40
CA ALA A 76 6.84 6.17 -0.45
C ALA A 76 6.57 5.71 -1.88
N ASP A 77 7.42 4.85 -2.41
CA ASP A 77 7.24 4.24 -3.73
C ASP A 77 6.01 3.33 -3.74
N HIS A 78 5.80 2.51 -2.69
CA HIS A 78 4.60 1.69 -2.57
C HIS A 78 3.32 2.52 -2.53
N LEU A 79 3.31 3.66 -1.83
CA LEU A 79 2.14 4.55 -1.81
C LEU A 79 1.89 5.19 -3.18
N PHE A 80 2.95 5.63 -3.86
CA PHE A 80 2.85 6.14 -5.23
C PHE A 80 2.28 5.09 -6.19
N GLU A 81 2.81 3.87 -6.16
CA GLU A 81 2.36 2.76 -6.98
C GLU A 81 0.89 2.41 -6.69
N THR A 82 0.50 2.40 -5.42
CA THR A 82 -0.91 2.20 -5.02
C THR A 82 -1.81 3.23 -5.70
N SER A 83 -1.45 4.51 -5.70
CA SER A 83 -2.24 5.55 -6.38
C SER A 83 -2.22 5.41 -7.90
N LYS A 84 -1.04 5.18 -8.49
CA LYS A 84 -0.87 5.08 -9.95
C LYS A 84 -1.65 3.91 -10.54
N TYR A 85 -1.65 2.77 -9.87
CA TYR A 85 -2.24 1.54 -10.37
C TYR A 85 -3.67 1.29 -9.84
N GLY A 86 -4.29 2.30 -9.22
CA GLY A 86 -5.71 2.25 -8.85
C GLY A 86 -6.01 1.47 -7.57
N GLY A 87 -5.03 1.27 -6.70
CA GLY A 87 -5.25 0.76 -5.35
C GLY A 87 -6.02 1.77 -4.49
N GLY A 88 -7.04 1.31 -3.77
CA GLY A 88 -7.89 2.17 -2.95
C GLY A 88 -7.38 2.42 -1.52
N TYR A 89 -6.52 1.55 -1.01
CA TYR A 89 -6.08 1.57 0.40
C TYR A 89 -4.59 1.30 0.52
N PHE A 90 -3.91 2.07 1.35
CA PHE A 90 -2.53 1.84 1.75
C PHE A 90 -2.48 1.55 3.25
N VAL A 91 -2.19 0.30 3.60
CA VAL A 91 -2.21 -0.17 5.00
C VAL A 91 -0.83 -0.01 5.62
N THR A 92 -0.73 0.77 6.69
CA THR A 92 0.51 0.97 7.43
C THR A 92 0.25 1.19 8.93
N HIS A 93 1.26 0.97 9.76
CA HIS A 93 1.24 1.33 11.19
C HIS A 93 2.16 2.52 11.51
N ASP A 94 2.86 3.10 10.52
CA ASP A 94 3.75 4.23 10.79
C ASP A 94 2.93 5.49 11.11
N ARG A 95 2.91 5.85 12.40
CA ARG A 95 2.21 7.02 12.94
C ARG A 95 2.59 8.33 12.25
N ARG A 96 3.79 8.44 11.66
CA ARG A 96 4.23 9.63 10.94
C ARG A 96 3.49 9.78 9.61
N ILE A 97 3.25 8.68 8.90
CA ILE A 97 2.43 8.67 7.69
C ILE A 97 0.98 9.04 8.02
N HIS A 98 0.43 8.51 9.12
CA HIS A 98 -0.92 8.87 9.57
C HIS A 98 -1.08 10.35 9.93
N LYS A 99 -0.03 11.03 10.40
CA LYS A 99 -0.08 12.48 10.64
C LYS A 99 -0.15 13.31 9.36
N ARG A 100 0.28 12.73 8.23
CA ARG A 100 0.34 13.39 6.93
C ARG A 100 -0.78 12.96 5.98
N LYS A 101 -1.83 12.26 6.46
CA LYS A 101 -2.94 11.75 5.62
C LYS A 101 -3.50 12.83 4.67
N ALA A 102 -3.73 14.04 5.16
CA ALA A 102 -4.29 15.13 4.37
C ALA A 102 -3.34 15.61 3.25
N GLU A 103 -2.04 15.72 3.54
CA GLU A 103 -1.02 16.08 2.56
C GLU A 103 -0.81 14.94 1.54
N LEU A 104 -0.88 13.69 1.98
CA LEU A 104 -0.75 12.53 1.10
C LEU A 104 -1.98 12.37 0.20
N ALA A 105 -3.18 12.73 0.65
CA ALA A 105 -4.40 12.63 -0.16
C ALA A 105 -4.35 13.52 -1.41
N SER A 106 -3.63 14.64 -1.38
CA SER A 106 -3.45 15.49 -2.57
C SER A 106 -2.41 14.93 -3.55
N LEU A 107 -1.41 14.22 -3.05
CA LEU A 107 -0.34 13.61 -3.85
C LEU A 107 -0.67 12.20 -4.35
N ALA A 108 -1.53 11.47 -3.65
CA ALA A 108 -1.97 10.12 -3.94
C ALA A 108 -3.51 10.06 -3.98
N PRO A 109 -4.14 10.73 -4.96
CA PRO A 109 -5.59 10.78 -5.04
C PRO A 109 -6.18 9.38 -5.19
N GLY A 110 -7.31 9.14 -4.55
CA GLY A 110 -8.00 7.84 -4.54
C GLY A 110 -7.46 6.82 -3.55
N VAL A 111 -6.33 7.09 -2.88
CA VAL A 111 -5.76 6.19 -1.87
C VAL A 111 -6.11 6.65 -0.46
N GLN A 112 -6.69 5.75 0.33
CA GLN A 112 -6.90 5.95 1.76
C GLN A 112 -5.77 5.28 2.55
N VAL A 113 -5.02 6.08 3.31
CA VAL A 113 -4.04 5.54 4.26
C VAL A 113 -4.78 5.08 5.51
N VAL A 114 -4.65 3.80 5.85
CA VAL A 114 -5.39 3.16 6.95
C VAL A 114 -4.49 2.29 7.81
N THR A 115 -4.84 2.10 9.09
CA THR A 115 -4.24 1.03 9.91
C THR A 115 -4.83 -0.33 9.54
N LEU A 116 -4.24 -1.41 10.05
CA LEU A 116 -4.82 -2.74 9.87
C LEU A 116 -6.21 -2.84 10.52
N GLU A 117 -6.41 -2.24 11.69
CA GLU A 117 -7.70 -2.21 12.37
C GLU A 117 -8.76 -1.43 11.57
N GLU A 118 -8.39 -0.27 11.02
CA GLU A 118 -9.25 0.51 10.13
C GLU A 118 -9.64 -0.30 8.88
N MET A 119 -8.69 -1.03 8.29
CA MET A 119 -8.93 -1.88 7.12
C MET A 119 -9.88 -3.05 7.42
N VAL A 120 -9.72 -3.70 8.58
CA VAL A 120 -10.65 -4.76 9.02
C VAL A 120 -12.08 -4.22 9.13
N GLU A 121 -12.25 -3.01 9.65
CA GLU A 121 -13.58 -2.40 9.75
C GLU A 121 -14.17 -2.08 8.37
N VAL A 122 -13.37 -1.57 7.43
CA VAL A 122 -13.78 -1.40 6.02
C VAL A 122 -14.26 -2.72 5.43
N CYS A 123 -13.51 -3.81 5.61
CA CYS A 123 -13.90 -5.14 5.13
C CYS A 123 -15.22 -5.62 5.76
N ARG A 124 -15.41 -5.41 7.07
CA ARG A 124 -16.66 -5.77 7.75
C ARG A 124 -17.85 -4.98 7.23
N GLN A 125 -17.68 -3.68 6.96
CA GLN A 125 -18.74 -2.85 6.40
C GLN A 125 -19.12 -3.29 4.98
N TYR A 126 -18.11 -3.58 4.14
CA TYR A 126 -18.33 -4.12 2.80
C TYR A 126 -19.07 -5.47 2.84
N ALA A 127 -18.68 -6.37 3.75
CA ALA A 127 -19.36 -7.65 3.95
C ALA A 127 -20.85 -7.46 4.29
N LYS A 128 -21.17 -6.54 5.21
CA LYS A 128 -22.57 -6.23 5.57
C LYS A 128 -23.38 -5.73 4.39
N GLN A 129 -22.81 -4.87 3.54
CA GLN A 129 -23.48 -4.30 2.38
C GLN A 129 -23.70 -5.33 1.27
N ARG A 130 -22.77 -6.27 1.07
CA ARG A 130 -22.90 -7.34 0.06
C ARG A 130 -23.99 -8.36 0.39
N HIS A 131 -24.34 -8.50 1.67
CA HIS A 131 -25.37 -9.43 2.14
C HIS A 131 -26.75 -8.77 2.35
N GLN A 132 -26.93 -7.51 1.92
CA GLN A 132 -28.22 -6.85 1.77
C GLN A 132 -28.69 -6.90 0.32
#